data_AF-A0A5C5Z8L6-F1
#
_entry.id   AF-A0A5C5Z8L6-F1
#
_cell.length_a   1.000
_cell.length_b   1.000
_cell.length_c   1.000
_cell.angle_alpha   90.00
_cell.angle_beta   90.00
_cell.angle_gamma   90.00
#
_symmetry.space_group_name_H-M   'P 1'
#
loop_
_entity.id
_entity.type
_entity.pdbx_description
1 polymer ?
#
loop_
_entity_poly.entity_id
_entity_poly.type
_entity_poly.pdbx_seq_one_letter_code
_entity_poly.pdbx_strand_id
1 'polypeptide(L)'
;MRNVIAVVLLLVAANPTMAESILVEAESFESHGGWSLDTQFIREMGSPYMLAHGLGRPVEDAVTHVKFPAPGDYRVSLRTKD
;
A
#
# COMPACT_ATOMS: atom_id res chain seq x y z
N MET A 1 -25.08 17.35 -35.83
CA MET A 1 -25.49 17.94 -34.53
C MET A 1 -25.99 16.89 -33.53
N ARG A 2 -26.96 16.03 -33.88
CA ARG A 2 -27.47 14.97 -32.98
C ARG A 2 -26.40 14.00 -32.45
N ASN A 3 -25.47 13.58 -33.31
CA ASN A 3 -24.39 12.66 -32.91
C ASN A 3 -23.32 13.35 -32.02
N VAL A 4 -23.13 14.67 -32.17
CA VAL A 4 -22.21 15.44 -31.33
C VAL A 4 -22.78 15.60 -29.92
N ILE A 5 -24.07 15.90 -29.81
CA ILE A 5 -24.78 15.99 -28.53
C ILE A 5 -24.74 14.63 -27.80
N ALA A 6 -24.94 13.52 -28.52
CA ALA A 6 -24.88 12.18 -27.94
C ALA A 6 -23.48 11.83 -27.40
N VAL A 7 -22.41 12.21 -28.10
CA VAL A 7 -21.02 11.97 -27.65
C VAL A 7 -20.69 12.81 -26.43
N VAL A 8 -21.12 14.07 -26.39
CA VAL A 8 -20.92 14.94 -25.21
C VAL A 8 -21.66 14.40 -23.98
N LEU A 9 -22.89 13.91 -24.14
CA LEU A 9 -23.64 13.26 -23.06
C LEU A 9 -22.96 12.00 -22.54
N LEU A 10 -22.37 11.20 -23.43
CA LEU A 10 -21.67 9.96 -23.05
C LEU A 10 -20.39 10.24 -22.23
N LEU A 11 -19.66 11.31 -22.59
CA LEU A 11 -18.44 11.73 -21.89
C LEU A 11 -18.75 12.31 -20.49
N VAL A 12 -19.86 13.01 -20.33
CA VAL A 12 -20.29 13.56 -19.02
C VAL A 12 -20.79 12.47 -18.07
N ALA A 13 -21.31 11.36 -18.60
CA ALA A 13 -21.80 10.25 -17.79
C ALA A 13 -20.67 9.35 -17.22
N ALA A 14 -19.45 9.45 -17.75
CA ALA A 14 -18.31 8.66 -17.28
C ALA A 14 -17.76 9.24 -15.96
N ASN A 15 -18.23 8.72 -14.83
CA ASN A 15 -17.65 9.00 -13.52
C ASN A 15 -16.53 7.97 -13.25
N PRO A 16 -15.24 8.38 -13.22
CA PRO A 16 -14.19 7.46 -12.83
C PRO A 16 -14.38 7.09 -11.36
N THR A 17 -14.60 5.82 -11.08
CA THR A 17 -14.52 5.29 -9.72
C THR A 17 -13.05 5.17 -9.35
N MET A 18 -12.55 6.06 -8.49
CA MET A 18 -11.24 5.87 -7.88
C MET A 18 -11.38 4.82 -6.80
N ALA A 19 -10.64 3.72 -6.92
CA ALA A 19 -10.46 2.80 -5.82
C ALA A 19 -9.67 3.51 -4.72
N GLU A 20 -10.23 3.54 -3.52
CA GLU A 20 -9.52 4.06 -2.36
C GLU A 20 -8.40 3.08 -2.00
N SER A 21 -7.18 3.58 -1.85
CA SER A 21 -6.02 2.79 -1.47
C SER A 21 -5.40 3.35 -0.21
N ILE A 22 -4.96 2.45 0.66
CA ILE A 22 -4.23 2.78 1.88
C ILE A 22 -2.79 2.31 1.66
N LEU A 23 -1.85 3.24 1.70
CA LEU A 23 -0.44 2.92 1.77
C LEU A 23 -0.03 2.86 3.25
N VAL A 24 0.52 1.73 3.68
CA VAL A 24 1.03 1.55 5.04
C VAL A 24 2.52 1.30 4.94
N GLU A 25 3.31 2.23 5.47
CA GLU A 25 4.78 2.16 5.48
C GLU A 25 5.23 1.35 6.69
N ALA A 26 5.84 0.18 6.43
CA ALA A 26 6.24 -0.76 7.48
C ALA A 26 7.33 -0.18 8.39
N GLU A 27 8.18 0.69 7.86
CA GLU A 27 9.20 1.42 8.63
C GLU A 27 8.60 2.33 9.72
N SER A 28 7.34 2.73 9.55
CA SER A 28 6.63 3.64 10.45
C SER A 28 5.71 2.91 11.44
N PHE A 29 5.86 1.59 11.60
CA PHE A 29 5.06 0.83 12.57
C PHE A 29 5.33 1.29 14.01
N GLU A 30 4.28 1.27 14.84
CA GLU A 30 4.36 1.67 16.25
C GLU A 30 5.29 0.75 17.07
N SER A 31 5.31 -0.54 16.72
CA SER A 31 6.27 -1.52 17.24
C SER A 31 6.93 -2.25 16.08
N HIS A 32 8.27 -2.28 16.08
CA HIS A 32 9.04 -3.06 15.10
C HIS A 32 9.24 -4.52 15.53
N GLY A 33 8.88 -4.89 16.76
CA GLY A 33 9.14 -6.23 17.29
C GLY A 33 10.62 -6.58 17.17
N GLY A 34 10.92 -7.74 16.58
CA GLY A 34 12.30 -8.17 16.30
C GLY A 34 12.80 -7.84 14.89
N TRP A 35 12.09 -6.99 14.14
CA TRP A 35 12.49 -6.55 12.81
C TRP A 35 13.42 -5.33 12.88
N SER A 36 14.36 -5.26 11.95
CA SER A 36 15.28 -4.13 11.81
C SER A 36 14.95 -3.31 10.57
N LEU A 37 15.19 -2.00 10.62
CA LEU A 37 15.20 -1.16 9.43
C LEU A 37 16.46 -1.40 8.61
N ASP A 38 16.28 -1.72 7.33
CA ASP A 38 17.36 -1.87 6.37
C ASP A 38 17.30 -0.78 5.30
N THR A 39 18.46 -0.18 5.02
CA THR A 39 18.59 0.93 4.07
C THR A 39 19.49 0.62 2.88
N GLN A 40 19.91 -0.64 2.68
CA GLN A 40 20.87 -1.00 1.65
C GLN A 40 20.31 -0.84 0.23
N PHE A 41 18.99 -0.95 0.07
CA PHE A 41 18.29 -0.95 -1.22
C PHE A 41 17.28 0.19 -1.38
N ILE A 42 17.46 1.31 -0.67
CA ILE A 42 16.52 2.45 -0.76
C ILE A 42 16.44 3.07 -2.15
N ARG A 43 17.45 2.89 -3.01
CA ARG A 43 17.45 3.42 -4.37
C ARG A 43 16.47 2.67 -5.27
N GLU A 44 16.34 1.37 -5.04
CA GLU A 44 15.44 0.46 -5.74
C GLU A 44 14.05 0.44 -5.07
N MET A 45 14.03 0.45 -3.73
CA MET A 45 12.80 0.38 -2.93
C MET A 45 12.12 1.74 -2.78
N GLY A 46 12.86 2.84 -2.85
CA GLY A 46 12.35 4.20 -2.66
C GLY A 46 12.23 4.62 -1.18
N SER A 47 12.28 3.68 -0.24
CA SER A 47 12.29 3.92 1.21
C SER A 47 13.00 2.76 1.94
N PRO A 48 13.33 2.91 3.25
CA PRO A 48 13.75 1.78 4.08
C PRO A 48 12.70 0.67 4.11
N TYR A 49 13.13 -0.57 4.37
CA TYR A 49 12.21 -1.70 4.53
C TYR A 49 12.53 -2.48 5.80
N MET A 50 11.56 -3.27 6.28
CA MET A 50 11.74 -4.09 7.46
C MET A 50 12.41 -5.42 7.10
N LEU A 51 13.49 -5.76 7.79
CA LEU A 51 14.24 -7.01 7.64
C LEU A 51 14.14 -7.86 8.92
N ALA A 52 13.54 -9.05 8.78
CA ALA A 52 13.57 -10.09 9.80
C ALA A 52 14.88 -10.89 9.70
N HIS A 53 15.99 -10.31 10.17
CA HIS A 53 17.31 -10.97 10.04
C HIS A 53 17.36 -12.34 10.73
N GLY A 54 16.54 -12.53 11.78
CA GLY A 54 16.36 -13.73 12.61
C GLY A 54 17.00 -15.00 12.07
N LEU A 55 18.31 -15.13 12.23
CA LEU A 55 19.20 -16.11 11.58
C LEU A 55 18.66 -17.56 11.68
N GLY A 56 17.76 -17.93 10.77
CA GLY A 56 17.02 -19.19 10.81
C GLY A 56 15.99 -19.33 11.96
N ARG A 57 15.66 -18.25 12.67
CA ARG A 57 14.70 -18.21 13.78
C ARG A 57 13.68 -17.09 13.58
N PRO A 58 12.38 -17.36 13.77
CA PRO A 58 11.36 -16.30 13.75
C PRO A 58 11.71 -15.17 14.73
N VAL A 59 11.41 -13.94 14.33
CA VAL A 59 11.49 -12.75 15.17
C VAL A 59 10.10 -12.38 15.66
N GLU A 60 10.01 -11.55 16.70
CA GLU A 60 8.72 -11.02 17.17
C GLU A 60 8.07 -10.14 16.10
N ASP A 61 6.73 -10.15 16.06
CA ASP A 61 5.93 -9.43 15.08
C ASP A 61 6.09 -7.91 15.19
N ALA A 62 6.16 -7.25 14.03
CA ALA A 62 6.00 -5.81 13.93
C ALA A 62 4.50 -5.48 13.88
N VAL A 63 4.07 -4.45 14.62
CA VAL A 63 2.65 -4.13 14.81
C VAL A 63 2.40 -2.64 14.65
N THR A 64 1.29 -2.33 13.99
CA THR A 64 0.71 -0.98 13.91
C THR A 64 -0.81 -1.06 13.80
N HIS A 65 -1.48 0.07 13.96
CA HIS A 65 -2.92 0.20 13.79
C HIS A 65 -3.24 1.11 12.61
N VAL A 66 -4.10 0.64 11.71
CA VAL A 66 -4.47 1.38 10.50
C VAL A 66 -5.97 1.66 10.51
N LYS A 67 -6.36 2.91 10.27
CA LYS A 67 -7.77 3.30 10.12
C LYS A 67 -8.20 3.11 8.66
N PHE A 68 -9.25 2.34 8.47
CA PHE A 68 -9.86 2.14 7.17
C PHE A 68 -11.00 3.16 6.96
N PRO A 69 -11.13 3.71 5.74
CA PRO A 69 -12.09 4.77 5.44
C PRO A 69 -13.54 4.28 5.41
N ALA A 70 -13.76 3.00 5.07
CA ALA A 70 -15.06 2.37 5.04
C ALA A 70 -14.98 0.85 5.29
N PRO A 71 -16.05 0.19 5.77
CA PRO A 71 -16.12 -1.26 5.82
C PRO A 71 -16.23 -1.86 4.40
N GLY A 72 -15.65 -3.04 4.19
CA GLY A 72 -15.69 -3.75 2.91
C GLY A 72 -14.54 -4.74 2.76
N ASP A 73 -14.47 -5.39 1.61
CA ASP A 73 -13.38 -6.30 1.27
C ASP A 73 -12.17 -5.51 0.74
N TYR A 74 -10.99 -5.80 1.31
CA TYR A 74 -9.73 -5.20 0.90
C TYR A 74 -8.80 -6.25 0.31
N ARG A 75 -8.09 -5.87 -0.76
CA ARG A 75 -6.96 -6.66 -1.26
C ARG A 75 -5.69 -6.14 -0.61
N VAL A 76 -4.99 -7.01 0.10
CA VAL A 76 -3.71 -6.71 0.72
C VAL A 76 -2.60 -7.20 -0.20
N SER A 77 -1.70 -6.29 -0.56
CA SER A 77 -0.48 -6.57 -1.32
C SER A 77 0.72 -6.11 -0.51
N LEU A 78 1.77 -6.93 -0.46
CA LEU A 78 3.02 -6.56 0.19
C LEU A 78 4.08 -6.29 -0.87
N ARG A 79 4.88 -5.26 -0.64
CA ARG A 79 6.08 -5.00 -1.43
C ARG A 79 7.29 -5.50 -0.65
N THR A 80 8.07 -6.38 -1.25
CA THR A 80 9.22 -7.02 -0.60
C THR A 80 10.49 -6.84 -1.44
N LYS A 81 11.66 -6.97 -0.81
CA LYS A 81 12.97 -7.06 -1.45
C LYS A 81 13.50 -8.49 -1.25
N ASP A 82 13.99 -9.12 -2.32
CA ASP A 82 14.57 -10.47 -2.36
C ASP A 82 16.09 -10.50 -2.39
#